data_AF-A0A913ZIE8-F1
#
_entry.id   AF-A0A913ZIE8-F1
#
_cell.length_a   1.000
_cell.length_b   1.000
_cell.length_c   1.000
_cell.angle_alpha   90.00
_cell.angle_beta   90.00
_cell.angle_gamma   90.00
#
_symmetry.space_group_name_H-M   'P 1'
#
loop_
_entity.id
_entity.type
_entity.pdbx_description
1 polymer ?
#
loop_
_entity_poly.entity_id
_entity_poly.type
_entity_poly.pdbx_seq_one_letter_code
_entity_poly.pdbx_strand_id
1 'polypeptide(L)'
;MAEENLALRVFQTFVGLVGICGNGLVCVVIAKVRFMHTLTNAFIFNQALIDLLGSLLVLLSSLVPIPDPLPPGASGVLLCRLWISKYFNWVMFTASTFNLVALTLERYLAIVFPFRYQVLGTRKNAIVTILIVWVSAFLFISYGIFIRYYEAGQCKQKLVAHPQALGVAVFMVTYLLPVIVMIVAYVHIAVVLKKGAARIQPGPEAAGPSTGQAPEGPGESLMRARRNTFKTLLTVCVAFTVCWTPNEVIFFLFNLGVEVDFTSFVYIVSVAFVASNSCLNPFLYAIKYKQFRKALKTLLGRQITIADDLPPPTVSTGHA
;
A
#
# COMPACT_ATOMS: atom_id res chain seq x y z
N MET A 1 2.04 -5.21 -32.04
CA MET A 1 2.53 -3.85 -31.70
C MET A 1 1.41 -2.81 -31.50
N ALA A 2 0.63 -2.40 -32.52
CA ALA A 2 -0.44 -1.39 -32.32
C ALA A 2 -1.57 -1.87 -31.40
N GLU A 3 -1.99 -3.14 -31.54
CA GLU A 3 -3.02 -3.76 -30.69
C GLU A 3 -2.55 -4.03 -29.26
N GLU A 4 -1.30 -4.44 -29.06
CA GLU A 4 -0.72 -4.67 -27.72
C GLU A 4 -0.58 -3.35 -26.93
N ASN A 5 -0.19 -2.27 -27.62
CA ASN A 5 -0.17 -0.93 -27.04
C ASN A 5 -1.59 -0.42 -26.71
N LEU A 6 -2.59 -0.78 -27.52
CA LEU A 6 -3.99 -0.47 -27.24
C LEU A 6 -4.51 -1.23 -26.03
N ALA A 7 -4.23 -2.53 -25.91
CA ALA A 7 -4.64 -3.35 -24.78
C ALA A 7 -4.06 -2.83 -23.46
N LEU A 8 -2.76 -2.49 -23.43
CA LEU A 8 -2.12 -1.90 -22.26
C LEU A 8 -2.72 -0.54 -21.92
N ARG A 9 -3.03 0.29 -22.92
CA ARG A 9 -3.65 1.60 -22.73
C ARG A 9 -5.05 1.46 -22.12
N VAL A 10 -5.91 0.61 -22.70
CA VAL A 10 -7.26 0.33 -22.18
C VAL A 10 -7.19 -0.18 -20.75
N PHE A 11 -6.25 -1.08 -20.46
CA PHE A 11 -6.03 -1.60 -19.12
C PHE A 11 -5.60 -0.51 -18.13
N GLN A 12 -4.63 0.32 -18.49
CA GLN A 12 -4.18 1.44 -17.65
C GLN A 12 -5.28 2.46 -17.40
N THR A 13 -6.11 2.76 -18.41
CA THR A 13 -7.28 3.62 -18.25
C THR A 13 -8.26 3.01 -17.23
N PHE A 14 -8.57 1.71 -17.35
CA PHE A 14 -9.44 1.01 -16.41
C PHE A 14 -8.89 1.03 -14.98
N VAL A 15 -7.62 0.64 -14.79
CA VAL A 15 -6.95 0.67 -13.48
C VAL A 15 -6.92 2.07 -12.88
N GLY A 16 -6.62 3.08 -13.71
CA GLY A 16 -6.62 4.48 -13.28
C GLY A 16 -7.98 4.93 -12.75
N LEU A 17 -9.07 4.63 -13.46
CA LEU A 17 -10.43 4.96 -13.02
C LEU A 17 -10.82 4.24 -11.72
N VAL A 18 -10.59 2.93 -11.66
CA VAL A 18 -10.88 2.12 -10.46
C VAL A 18 -10.06 2.62 -9.26
N GLY A 19 -8.79 2.93 -9.47
CA GLY A 19 -7.89 3.46 -8.45
C GLY A 19 -8.32 4.83 -7.95
N ILE A 20 -8.75 5.73 -8.83
CA ILE A 20 -9.26 7.06 -8.44
C ILE A 20 -10.52 6.91 -7.57
N CYS A 21 -11.51 6.15 -8.04
CA CYS A 21 -12.77 5.96 -7.31
C CYS A 21 -12.54 5.24 -5.97
N GLY A 22 -11.80 4.13 -5.98
CA GLY A 22 -11.56 3.31 -4.81
C GLY A 22 -10.76 4.02 -3.73
N ASN A 23 -9.62 4.61 -4.09
CA ASN A 23 -8.78 5.30 -3.11
C ASN A 23 -9.41 6.62 -2.65
N GLY A 24 -10.12 7.32 -3.53
CA GLY A 24 -10.94 8.48 -3.17
C GLY A 24 -11.98 8.13 -2.10
N LEU A 25 -12.69 7.01 -2.26
CA LEU A 25 -13.62 6.51 -1.25
C LEU A 25 -12.91 6.20 0.08
N VAL A 26 -11.72 5.58 0.06
CA VAL A 26 -10.94 5.30 1.27
C VAL A 26 -10.59 6.59 2.00
N CYS A 27 -10.10 7.60 1.27
CA CYS A 27 -9.81 8.93 1.81
C CYS A 27 -11.06 9.56 2.45
N VAL A 28 -12.20 9.54 1.77
CA VAL A 28 -13.47 10.10 2.29
C VAL A 28 -13.92 9.39 3.56
N VAL A 29 -13.91 8.05 3.57
CA VAL A 29 -14.33 7.24 4.74
C VAL A 29 -13.47 7.57 5.96
N ILE A 30 -12.14 7.58 5.81
CA ILE A 30 -11.24 7.87 6.93
C ILE A 30 -11.37 9.33 7.38
N ALA A 31 -11.53 10.29 6.45
CA ALA A 31 -11.66 11.70 6.78
C ALA A 31 -12.96 12.00 7.54
N LYS A 32 -14.09 11.43 7.11
CA LYS A 32 -15.42 11.73 7.66
C LYS A 32 -15.77 10.93 8.92
N VAL A 33 -15.26 9.71 9.08
CA VAL A 33 -15.66 8.83 10.18
C VAL A 33 -14.70 8.96 11.37
N ARG A 34 -15.14 9.63 12.44
CA ARG A 34 -14.30 9.99 13.60
C ARG A 34 -13.61 8.80 14.28
N PHE A 35 -14.27 7.65 14.43
CA PHE A 35 -13.63 6.48 15.07
C PHE A 35 -12.49 5.88 14.22
N MET A 36 -12.37 6.27 12.94
CA MET A 36 -11.26 5.90 12.08
C MET A 36 -10.03 6.79 12.31
N HIS A 37 -10.06 7.82 13.15
CA HIS A 37 -8.91 8.72 13.35
C HIS A 37 -7.87 8.13 14.31
N THR A 38 -7.14 7.13 13.82
CA THR A 38 -6.02 6.46 14.53
C THR A 38 -4.72 6.67 13.77
N LEU A 39 -3.57 6.48 14.42
CA LEU A 39 -2.24 6.60 13.78
C LEU A 39 -2.09 5.64 12.59
N THR A 40 -2.56 4.42 12.78
CA THR A 40 -2.72 3.41 11.73
C THR A 40 -3.42 3.94 10.50
N ASN A 41 -4.58 4.54 10.71
CA ASN A 41 -5.42 5.01 9.64
C ASN A 41 -4.87 6.29 9.01
N ALA A 42 -3.98 7.02 9.68
CA ALA A 42 -3.22 8.11 9.05
C ALA A 42 -2.25 7.57 7.98
N PHE A 43 -1.55 6.46 8.24
CA PHE A 43 -0.71 5.79 7.23
C PHE A 43 -1.53 5.15 6.12
N ILE A 44 -2.70 4.56 6.43
CA ILE A 44 -3.63 4.03 5.42
C ILE A 44 -4.21 5.17 4.56
N PHE A 45 -4.54 6.31 5.17
CA PHE A 45 -4.97 7.49 4.44
C PHE A 45 -3.86 8.02 3.53
N ASN A 46 -2.61 8.08 4.02
CA ASN A 46 -1.47 8.47 3.21
C ASN A 46 -1.24 7.50 2.04
N GLN A 47 -1.38 6.20 2.27
CA GLN A 47 -1.34 5.17 1.22
C GLN A 47 -2.40 5.44 0.16
N ALA A 48 -3.66 5.62 0.57
CA ALA A 48 -4.76 5.91 -0.35
C ALA A 48 -4.55 7.22 -1.11
N LEU A 49 -3.96 8.25 -0.49
CA LEU A 49 -3.63 9.50 -1.18
C LEU A 49 -2.54 9.31 -2.24
N ILE A 50 -1.47 8.56 -1.92
CA ILE A 50 -0.41 8.22 -2.86
C ILE A 50 -0.98 7.42 -4.04
N ASP A 51 -1.80 6.42 -3.75
CA ASP A 51 -2.41 5.55 -4.76
C ASP A 51 -3.46 6.29 -5.62
N LEU A 52 -4.19 7.24 -5.04
CA LEU A 52 -5.10 8.13 -5.76
C LEU A 52 -4.34 9.01 -6.77
N LEU A 53 -3.28 9.66 -6.33
CA LEU A 53 -2.42 10.50 -7.18
C LEU A 53 -1.70 9.65 -8.23
N GLY A 54 -1.20 8.47 -7.85
CA GLY A 54 -0.61 7.51 -8.78
C GLY A 54 -1.61 7.03 -9.83
N SER A 55 -2.84 6.71 -9.45
CA SER A 55 -3.89 6.28 -10.38
C SER A 55 -4.30 7.41 -11.33
N LEU A 56 -4.32 8.66 -10.86
CA LEU A 56 -4.49 9.83 -11.73
C LEU A 56 -3.34 9.95 -12.74
N LEU A 57 -2.09 9.79 -12.31
CA LEU A 57 -0.94 9.86 -13.23
C LEU A 57 -0.92 8.71 -14.24
N VAL A 58 -1.32 7.50 -13.83
CA VAL A 58 -1.49 6.34 -14.74
C VAL A 58 -2.59 6.63 -15.77
N LEU A 59 -3.74 7.15 -15.33
CA LEU A 59 -4.83 7.54 -16.22
C LEU A 59 -4.36 8.60 -17.22
N LEU A 60 -3.74 9.68 -16.76
CA LEU A 60 -3.25 10.74 -17.63
C LEU A 60 -2.18 10.23 -18.60
N SER A 61 -1.27 9.35 -18.15
CA SER A 61 -0.25 8.72 -19.01
C SER A 61 -0.89 7.84 -20.09
N SER A 62 -2.06 7.24 -19.82
CA SER A 62 -2.81 6.46 -20.80
C SER A 62 -3.61 7.34 -21.77
N LEU A 63 -4.09 8.51 -21.35
CA LEU A 63 -4.98 9.35 -22.18
C LEU A 63 -4.22 10.39 -23.01
N VAL A 64 -3.17 10.98 -22.47
CA VAL A 64 -2.42 12.08 -23.10
C VAL A 64 -1.43 11.52 -24.12
N PRO A 65 -1.62 11.77 -25.43
CA PRO A 65 -0.66 11.34 -26.44
C PRO A 65 0.65 12.13 -26.32
N ILE A 66 1.76 11.47 -26.62
CA ILE A 66 3.08 12.09 -26.64
C ILE A 66 3.34 12.61 -28.07
N PRO A 67 3.70 13.90 -28.24
CA PRO A 67 4.07 14.44 -29.55
C PRO A 67 5.33 13.76 -30.09
N ASP A 68 5.33 13.41 -31.38
CA ASP A 68 6.50 12.94 -32.11
C ASP A 68 6.61 13.71 -33.44
N PRO A 69 7.58 14.63 -33.60
CA PRO A 69 8.68 14.95 -32.67
C PRO A 69 8.23 15.78 -31.45
N LEU A 70 9.04 15.77 -30.39
CA LEU A 70 8.85 16.61 -29.21
C LEU A 70 9.03 18.10 -29.52
N PRO A 71 8.27 18.99 -28.84
CA PRO A 71 8.34 20.43 -29.09
C PRO A 71 9.73 20.98 -28.74
N PRO A 72 10.24 21.95 -29.51
CA PRO A 72 11.56 22.54 -29.26
C PRO A 72 11.58 23.39 -27.99
N GLY A 73 12.78 23.54 -27.41
CA GLY A 73 13.02 24.40 -26.25
C GLY A 73 12.70 23.74 -24.90
N ALA A 74 12.36 24.56 -23.90
CA ALA A 74 12.18 24.11 -22.51
C ALA A 74 11.02 23.12 -22.33
N SER A 75 9.96 23.22 -23.13
CA SER A 75 8.80 22.32 -23.08
C SER A 75 9.18 20.88 -23.46
N GLY A 76 9.98 20.68 -24.52
CA GLY A 76 10.51 19.37 -24.90
C GLY A 76 11.41 18.75 -23.82
N VAL A 77 12.24 19.58 -23.18
CA VAL A 77 13.10 19.14 -22.06
C VAL A 77 12.26 18.69 -20.86
N LEU A 78 11.23 19.46 -20.48
CA LEU A 78 10.34 19.12 -19.36
C LEU A 78 9.51 17.87 -19.66
N LEU A 79 8.95 17.76 -20.87
CA LEU A 79 8.22 16.56 -21.30
C LEU A 79 9.12 15.33 -21.27
N CYS A 80 10.35 15.43 -21.77
CA CYS A 80 11.31 14.33 -21.74
C CYS A 80 11.64 13.90 -20.30
N ARG A 81 12.01 14.85 -19.44
CA ARG A 81 12.53 14.56 -18.09
C ARG A 81 11.45 14.24 -17.06
N LEU A 82 10.24 14.73 -17.21
CA LEU A 82 9.16 14.56 -16.22
C LEU A 82 8.05 13.62 -16.71
N TRP A 83 7.60 13.76 -17.96
CA TRP A 83 6.45 13.03 -18.49
C TRP A 83 6.85 11.69 -19.12
N ILE A 84 7.73 11.72 -20.13
CA ILE A 84 8.17 10.52 -20.87
C ILE A 84 8.98 9.58 -19.98
N SER A 85 9.82 10.13 -19.10
CA SER A 85 10.52 9.36 -18.06
C SER A 85 9.59 8.74 -17.02
N LYS A 86 8.31 9.16 -16.99
CA LYS A 86 7.31 8.82 -15.97
C LYS A 86 7.76 9.16 -14.55
N TYR A 87 8.53 10.23 -14.39
CA TYR A 87 9.12 10.64 -13.10
C TYR A 87 8.12 10.60 -11.95
N PHE A 88 6.98 11.31 -12.09
CA PHE A 88 5.99 11.38 -11.02
C PHE A 88 5.32 10.03 -10.72
N ASN A 89 5.11 9.16 -11.72
CA ASN A 89 4.60 7.81 -11.49
C ASN A 89 5.57 7.01 -10.61
N TRP A 90 6.86 7.04 -10.94
CA TRP A 90 7.90 6.37 -10.15
C TRP A 90 8.03 6.93 -8.74
N VAL A 91 7.87 8.25 -8.55
CA VAL A 91 7.79 8.84 -7.20
C VAL A 91 6.60 8.28 -6.43
N MET A 92 5.40 8.22 -7.02
CA MET A 92 4.21 7.69 -6.32
C MET A 92 4.41 6.22 -5.94
N PHE A 93 4.94 5.40 -6.84
CA PHE A 93 5.24 4.01 -6.56
C PHE A 93 6.27 3.83 -5.44
N THR A 94 7.35 4.62 -5.46
CA THR A 94 8.39 4.59 -4.42
C THR A 94 7.85 5.06 -3.07
N ALA A 95 7.06 6.14 -3.06
CA ALA A 95 6.41 6.64 -1.86
C ALA A 95 5.43 5.60 -1.28
N SER A 96 4.69 4.89 -2.13
CA SER A 96 3.83 3.77 -1.72
C SER A 96 4.64 2.69 -1.02
N THR A 97 5.76 2.24 -1.61
CA THR A 97 6.63 1.24 -0.97
C THR A 97 7.15 1.71 0.38
N PHE A 98 7.68 2.93 0.46
CA PHE A 98 8.20 3.48 1.72
C PHE A 98 7.11 3.67 2.77
N ASN A 99 5.89 4.03 2.37
CA ASN A 99 4.74 4.11 3.26
C ASN A 99 4.31 2.73 3.78
N LEU A 100 4.35 1.68 2.96
CA LEU A 100 4.09 0.30 3.40
C LEU A 100 5.12 -0.18 4.42
N VAL A 101 6.40 0.16 4.24
CA VAL A 101 7.45 -0.11 5.23
C VAL A 101 7.15 0.67 6.52
N ALA A 102 6.85 1.96 6.43
CA ALA A 102 6.51 2.79 7.61
C ALA A 102 5.29 2.24 8.38
N LEU A 103 4.23 1.85 7.67
CA LEU A 103 3.04 1.21 8.24
C LEU A 103 3.38 -0.13 8.90
N THR A 104 4.24 -0.92 8.28
CA THR A 104 4.71 -2.20 8.83
C THR A 104 5.53 -2.00 10.11
N LEU A 105 6.41 -1.00 10.14
CA LEU A 105 7.21 -0.64 11.32
C LEU A 105 6.35 -0.06 12.45
N GLU A 106 5.36 0.77 12.12
CA GLU A 106 4.39 1.25 13.12
C GLU A 106 3.62 0.06 13.75
N ARG A 107 3.20 -0.92 12.94
CA ARG A 107 2.58 -2.16 13.43
C ARG A 107 3.49 -2.98 14.30
N TYR A 108 4.72 -3.12 13.84
CA TYR A 108 5.77 -3.83 14.55
C TYR A 108 5.97 -3.24 15.94
N LEU A 109 6.14 -1.93 16.04
CA LEU A 109 6.28 -1.23 17.32
C LEU A 109 5.04 -1.39 18.20
N ALA A 110 3.83 -1.22 17.64
CA ALA A 110 2.58 -1.29 18.39
C ALA A 110 2.29 -2.68 19.00
N ILE A 111 2.72 -3.75 18.33
CA ILE A 111 2.43 -5.13 18.75
C ILE A 111 3.60 -5.74 19.53
N VAL A 112 4.83 -5.57 19.07
CA VAL A 112 6.02 -6.21 19.65
C VAL A 112 6.57 -5.41 20.83
N PHE A 113 6.50 -4.07 20.77
CA PHE A 113 7.06 -3.18 21.79
C PHE A 113 6.03 -2.17 22.33
N PRO A 114 4.94 -2.63 22.97
CA PRO A 114 3.82 -1.79 23.35
C PRO A 114 4.20 -0.60 24.26
N PHE A 115 5.14 -0.76 25.18
CA PHE A 115 5.62 0.33 26.04
C PHE A 115 6.41 1.40 25.28
N ARG A 116 7.25 1.00 24.32
CA ARG A 116 7.93 1.97 23.44
C ARG A 116 6.93 2.69 22.55
N TYR A 117 5.90 1.98 22.09
CA TYR A 117 4.86 2.57 21.25
C TYR A 117 4.04 3.65 21.97
N GLN A 118 3.90 3.61 23.30
CA GLN A 118 3.24 4.70 24.04
C GLN A 118 3.98 6.03 23.93
N VAL A 119 5.31 6.00 23.77
CA VAL A 119 6.15 7.20 23.64
C VAL A 119 6.39 7.55 22.16
N LEU A 120 6.61 6.56 21.30
CA LEU A 120 6.95 6.74 19.89
C LEU A 120 5.72 6.91 18.99
N GLY A 121 4.60 6.26 19.34
CA GLY A 121 3.34 6.29 18.60
C GLY A 121 2.57 7.57 18.88
N THR A 122 3.12 8.71 18.44
CA THR A 122 2.45 10.02 18.54
C THR A 122 2.05 10.53 17.16
N ARG A 123 1.05 11.41 17.11
CA ARG A 123 0.62 12.04 15.85
C ARG A 123 1.72 12.87 15.20
N LYS A 124 2.56 13.52 16.02
CA LYS A 124 3.72 14.30 15.53
C LYS A 124 4.71 13.38 14.80
N ASN A 125 5.09 12.27 15.42
CA ASN A 125 6.00 11.31 14.81
C ASN A 125 5.42 10.72 13.52
N ALA A 126 4.12 10.38 13.50
CA ALA A 126 3.47 9.90 12.28
C ALA A 126 3.51 10.92 11.13
N ILE A 127 3.26 12.21 11.40
CA ILE A 127 3.38 13.29 10.39
C ILE A 127 4.82 13.40 9.88
N VAL A 128 5.81 13.38 10.79
CA VAL A 128 7.24 13.41 10.42
C VAL A 128 7.59 12.21 9.55
N THR A 129 7.16 10.99 9.91
CA THR A 129 7.38 9.80 9.09
C THR A 129 6.77 9.92 7.70
N ILE A 130 5.53 10.44 7.59
CA ILE A 130 4.89 10.68 6.30
C ILE A 130 5.70 11.68 5.46
N LEU A 131 6.16 12.79 6.04
CA LEU A 131 7.00 13.77 5.33
C LEU A 131 8.30 13.14 4.84
N ILE A 132 8.95 12.31 5.67
CA ILE A 132 10.17 11.57 5.28
C ILE A 132 9.89 10.65 4.09
N VAL A 133 8.76 9.93 4.09
CA VAL A 133 8.34 9.08 2.96
C VAL A 133 8.27 9.87 1.66
N TRP A 134 7.60 11.02 1.66
CA TRP A 134 7.47 11.86 0.47
C TRP A 134 8.83 12.41 0.01
N VAL A 135 9.59 13.04 0.91
CA VAL A 135 10.89 13.66 0.57
C VAL A 135 11.89 12.61 0.07
N SER A 136 11.98 11.46 0.74
CA SER A 136 12.89 10.40 0.33
C SER A 136 12.51 9.81 -1.03
N ALA A 137 11.22 9.64 -1.34
CA ALA A 137 10.79 9.14 -2.64
C ALA A 137 11.12 10.12 -3.78
N PHE A 138 10.84 11.42 -3.60
CA PHE A 138 11.20 12.46 -4.58
C PHE A 138 12.72 12.52 -4.80
N LEU A 139 13.49 12.55 -3.71
CA LEU A 139 14.95 12.62 -3.78
C LEU A 139 15.53 11.38 -4.46
N PHE A 140 15.06 10.19 -4.08
CA PHE A 140 15.56 8.95 -4.63
C PHE A 140 15.30 8.87 -6.14
N ILE A 141 14.11 9.20 -6.62
CA ILE A 141 13.77 9.10 -8.05
C ILE A 141 14.36 10.24 -8.90
N SER A 142 14.88 11.30 -8.26
CA SER A 142 15.48 12.45 -8.96
C SER A 142 16.63 12.09 -9.90
N TYR A 143 17.34 10.97 -9.70
CA TYR A 143 18.37 10.52 -10.66
C TYR A 143 17.81 10.37 -12.08
N GLY A 144 16.54 9.95 -12.21
CA GLY A 144 15.84 9.76 -13.49
C GLY A 144 15.79 11.02 -14.35
N ILE A 145 15.71 12.19 -13.71
CA ILE A 145 15.70 13.50 -14.37
C ILE A 145 17.06 13.78 -15.03
N PHE A 146 18.16 13.38 -14.38
CA PHE A 146 19.52 13.70 -14.83
C PHE A 146 20.04 12.77 -15.93
N ILE A 147 19.53 11.52 -15.98
CA ILE A 147 19.91 10.53 -16.98
C ILE A 147 19.13 10.68 -18.30
N ARG A 148 18.05 11.47 -18.35
CA ARG A 148 17.29 11.74 -19.57
C ARG A 148 17.65 13.11 -20.17
N TYR A 149 17.78 13.17 -21.49
CA TYR A 149 18.07 14.41 -22.21
C TYR A 149 17.29 14.51 -23.52
N TYR A 150 17.03 15.75 -23.93
CA TYR A 150 16.33 16.07 -25.17
C TYR A 150 17.36 16.38 -26.26
N GLU A 151 17.17 15.79 -27.43
CA GLU A 151 18.01 16.03 -28.61
C GLU A 151 17.19 15.83 -29.88
N ALA A 152 17.16 16.84 -30.76
CA ALA A 152 16.51 16.79 -32.08
C ALA A 152 15.07 16.22 -32.08
N GLY A 153 14.22 16.69 -31.16
CA GLY A 153 12.83 16.23 -31.07
C GLY A 153 12.66 14.87 -30.36
N GLN A 154 13.72 14.27 -29.85
CA GLN A 154 13.70 12.94 -29.21
C GLN A 154 14.16 12.98 -27.76
N CYS A 155 13.62 12.09 -26.93
CA CYS A 155 14.00 11.93 -25.52
C CYS A 155 14.93 10.72 -25.36
N LYS A 156 16.22 10.98 -25.17
CA LYS A 156 17.27 9.97 -25.09
C LYS A 156 17.75 9.76 -23.65
N GLN A 157 18.42 8.64 -23.41
CA GLN A 157 19.06 8.31 -22.14
C GLN A 157 20.57 8.49 -22.26
N LYS A 158 21.19 9.13 -21.28
CA LYS A 158 22.65 9.29 -21.18
C LYS A 158 23.31 7.95 -20.88
N LEU A 159 24.52 7.76 -21.41
CA LEU A 159 25.39 6.67 -21.00
C LEU A 159 25.89 6.93 -19.58
N VAL A 160 25.52 6.06 -18.65
CA VAL A 160 26.00 6.08 -17.27
C VAL A 160 27.25 5.21 -17.19
N ALA A 161 28.28 5.61 -16.44
CA ALA A 161 29.53 4.86 -16.32
C ALA A 161 29.33 3.44 -15.75
N HIS A 162 28.41 3.28 -14.80
CA HIS A 162 28.09 2.01 -14.15
C HIS A 162 26.57 1.76 -14.13
N PRO A 163 25.96 1.45 -15.30
CA PRO A 163 24.50 1.31 -15.40
C PRO A 163 23.98 0.13 -14.58
N GLN A 164 24.74 -0.97 -14.54
CA GLN A 164 24.40 -2.17 -13.76
C GLN A 164 24.36 -1.86 -12.26
N ALA A 165 25.38 -1.16 -11.74
CA ALA A 165 25.43 -0.78 -10.33
C ALA A 165 24.27 0.13 -9.92
N LEU A 166 23.90 1.09 -10.79
CA LEU A 166 22.75 1.95 -10.58
C LEU A 166 21.44 1.14 -10.57
N GLY A 167 21.26 0.24 -11.54
CA GLY A 167 20.08 -0.63 -11.63
C GLY A 167 19.92 -1.54 -10.42
N VAL A 168 21.00 -2.18 -9.97
CA VAL A 168 21.02 -2.99 -8.75
C VAL A 168 20.68 -2.14 -7.54
N ALA A 169 21.28 -0.96 -7.38
CA ALA A 169 20.97 -0.06 -6.26
C ALA A 169 19.49 0.36 -6.24
N VAL A 170 18.91 0.66 -7.40
CA VAL A 170 17.48 0.97 -7.55
C VAL A 170 16.64 -0.21 -7.10
N PHE A 171 16.84 -1.40 -7.67
CA PHE A 171 16.12 -2.63 -7.29
C PHE A 171 16.21 -2.92 -5.79
N MET A 172 17.40 -2.75 -5.18
CA MET A 172 17.59 -2.99 -3.76
C MET A 172 16.75 -2.05 -2.90
N VAL A 173 16.75 -0.75 -3.21
CA VAL A 173 16.08 0.26 -2.40
C VAL A 173 14.57 0.30 -2.65
N THR A 174 14.12 0.17 -3.90
CA THR A 174 12.69 0.28 -4.24
C THR A 174 11.92 -1.00 -4.04
N TYR A 175 12.61 -2.16 -3.93
CA TYR A 175 11.95 -3.45 -3.85
C TYR A 175 12.55 -4.40 -2.81
N LEU A 176 13.80 -4.85 -2.96
CA LEU A 176 14.31 -5.99 -2.17
C LEU A 176 14.40 -5.69 -0.66
N LEU A 177 15.03 -4.58 -0.27
CA LEU A 177 15.16 -4.19 1.13
C LEU A 177 13.79 -3.92 1.78
N PRO A 178 12.86 -3.16 1.16
CA PRO A 178 11.49 -3.05 1.65
C PRO A 178 10.80 -4.39 1.91
N VAL A 179 10.89 -5.33 0.96
CA VAL A 179 10.27 -6.66 1.10
C VAL A 179 10.90 -7.45 2.24
N ILE A 180 12.23 -7.46 2.36
CA ILE A 180 12.93 -8.13 3.47
C ILE A 180 12.49 -7.56 4.82
N VAL A 181 12.48 -6.23 4.96
CA VAL A 181 12.06 -5.56 6.21
C VAL A 181 10.62 -5.93 6.55
N MET A 182 9.70 -5.90 5.58
CA MET A 182 8.31 -6.26 5.80
C MET A 182 8.16 -7.73 6.22
N ILE A 183 8.83 -8.66 5.54
CA ILE A 183 8.77 -10.09 5.85
C ILE A 183 9.28 -10.35 7.27
N VAL A 184 10.48 -9.85 7.61
CA VAL A 184 11.08 -10.05 8.94
C VAL A 184 10.18 -9.49 10.04
N ALA A 185 9.66 -8.27 9.86
CA ALA A 185 8.75 -7.65 10.81
C ALA A 185 7.47 -8.47 10.99
N TYR A 186 6.82 -8.89 9.91
CA TYR A 186 5.57 -9.64 9.99
C TYR A 186 5.74 -11.07 10.52
N VAL A 187 6.85 -11.74 10.20
CA VAL A 187 7.18 -13.04 10.79
C VAL A 187 7.33 -12.89 12.30
N HIS A 188 8.07 -11.88 12.77
CA HIS A 188 8.24 -11.66 14.20
C HIS A 188 6.91 -11.29 14.90
N ILE A 189 6.10 -10.42 14.29
CA ILE A 189 4.75 -10.11 14.80
C ILE A 189 3.90 -11.39 14.91
N ALA A 190 3.93 -12.26 13.90
CA ALA A 190 3.18 -13.51 13.92
C ALA A 190 3.63 -14.44 15.06
N VAL A 191 4.93 -14.53 15.32
CA VAL A 191 5.50 -15.30 16.44
C VAL A 191 5.03 -14.71 17.78
N VAL A 192 5.12 -13.40 17.97
CA VAL A 192 4.70 -12.72 19.21
C VAL A 192 3.20 -12.91 19.47
N LEU A 193 2.36 -12.75 18.43
CA LEU A 193 0.92 -12.96 18.56
C LEU A 193 0.54 -14.41 18.89
N LYS A 194 1.25 -15.41 18.33
CA LYS A 194 1.06 -16.83 18.65
C LYS A 194 1.43 -17.13 20.10
N LYS A 195 2.59 -16.64 20.56
CA LYS A 195 3.05 -16.81 21.96
C LYS A 195 2.09 -16.12 22.95
N GLY A 196 1.56 -14.95 22.60
CA GLY A 196 0.57 -14.24 23.42
C GLY A 196 -0.75 -15.01 23.55
N ALA A 197 -1.25 -15.59 22.47
CA ALA A 197 -2.47 -16.40 22.51
C ALA A 197 -2.31 -17.71 23.31
N ALA A 198 -1.13 -18.35 23.24
CA ALA A 198 -0.84 -19.56 24.00
C ALA A 198 -0.76 -19.32 25.53
N ARG A 199 -0.42 -18.10 25.97
CA ARG A 199 -0.39 -17.74 27.40
C ARG A 199 -1.77 -17.45 28.00
N ILE A 200 -2.79 -17.31 27.15
CA ILE A 200 -4.14 -16.89 27.53
C ILE A 200 -5.15 -18.03 27.40
N GLN A 201 -4.79 -19.12 26.70
CA GLN A 201 -5.56 -20.35 26.83
C GLN A 201 -5.54 -20.82 28.28
N PRO A 202 -6.70 -21.02 28.92
CA PRO A 202 -6.74 -21.62 30.25
C PRO A 202 -6.06 -22.99 30.16
N GLY A 203 -5.17 -23.27 31.11
CA GLY A 203 -4.50 -24.56 31.18
C GLY A 203 -5.51 -25.72 31.29
N PRO A 204 -5.09 -26.97 31.00
CA PRO A 204 -5.99 -28.13 30.96
C PRO A 204 -6.76 -28.39 32.27
N GLU A 205 -6.35 -27.79 33.39
CA GLU A 205 -6.94 -28.02 34.71
C GLU A 205 -8.20 -27.18 35.02
N ALA A 206 -8.62 -26.27 34.15
CA ALA A 206 -9.81 -25.43 34.36
C ALA A 206 -11.08 -25.89 33.60
N ALA A 207 -11.07 -27.12 33.06
CA ALA A 207 -12.22 -27.68 32.33
C ALA A 207 -13.26 -28.29 33.30
N GLY A 208 -13.90 -27.44 34.10
CA GLY A 208 -15.26 -27.74 34.58
C GLY A 208 -16.28 -27.52 33.46
N PRO A 209 -17.41 -28.25 33.41
CA PRO A 209 -18.39 -28.12 32.34
C PRO A 209 -19.20 -26.84 32.54
N SER A 210 -18.68 -25.69 32.09
CA SER A 210 -19.44 -24.45 31.99
C SER A 210 -19.96 -24.28 30.56
N THR A 211 -21.20 -24.72 30.36
CA THR A 211 -22.07 -24.27 29.27
C THR A 211 -22.36 -22.78 29.46
N GLY A 212 -21.50 -21.94 28.89
CA GLY A 212 -21.67 -20.50 28.84
C GLY A 212 -20.41 -19.85 28.29
N GLN A 213 -20.51 -19.14 27.16
CA GLN A 213 -19.41 -18.34 26.64
C GLN A 213 -18.94 -17.39 27.74
N ALA A 214 -17.76 -17.65 28.31
CA ALA A 214 -17.14 -16.74 29.25
C ALA A 214 -17.01 -15.35 28.57
N PRO A 215 -17.39 -14.25 29.23
CA PRO A 215 -17.25 -12.92 28.65
C PRO A 215 -15.78 -12.68 28.29
N GLU A 216 -15.49 -12.44 27.00
CA GLU A 216 -14.12 -12.13 26.55
C GLU A 216 -13.58 -10.97 27.40
N GLY A 217 -12.45 -11.18 28.08
CA GLY A 217 -11.85 -10.13 28.90
C GLY A 217 -11.49 -8.89 28.06
N PRO A 218 -11.47 -7.66 28.62
CA PRO A 218 -11.10 -6.44 27.89
C PRO A 218 -9.73 -6.54 27.16
N GLY A 219 -8.81 -7.37 27.67
CA GLY A 219 -7.52 -7.65 27.05
C GLY A 219 -7.59 -8.57 25.82
N GLU A 220 -8.48 -9.57 25.82
CA GLU A 220 -8.64 -10.52 24.72
C GLU A 220 -9.27 -9.87 23.49
N SER A 221 -10.29 -9.05 23.69
CA SER A 221 -10.96 -8.30 22.61
C SER A 221 -10.01 -7.31 21.93
N LEU A 222 -9.14 -6.63 22.70
CA LEU A 222 -8.11 -5.73 22.17
C LEU A 222 -7.05 -6.47 21.34
N MET A 223 -6.56 -7.62 21.81
CA MET A 223 -5.61 -8.43 21.03
C MET A 223 -6.23 -9.01 19.77
N ARG A 224 -7.49 -9.47 19.82
CA ARG A 224 -8.23 -9.93 18.65
C ARG A 224 -8.35 -8.80 17.61
N ALA A 225 -8.62 -7.57 18.04
CA ALA A 225 -8.64 -6.41 17.17
C ALA A 225 -7.27 -6.14 16.52
N ARG A 226 -6.19 -6.11 17.31
CA ARG A 226 -4.80 -5.94 16.81
C ARG A 226 -4.41 -7.01 15.79
N ARG A 227 -4.78 -8.27 16.04
CA ARG A 227 -4.53 -9.41 15.13
C ARG A 227 -5.27 -9.25 13.80
N ASN A 228 -6.52 -8.80 13.81
CA ASN A 228 -7.29 -8.60 12.57
C ASN A 228 -6.73 -7.45 11.73
N THR A 229 -6.28 -6.37 12.37
CA THR A 229 -5.59 -5.27 11.69
C THR A 229 -4.28 -5.76 11.07
N PHE A 230 -3.42 -6.46 11.83
CA PHE A 230 -2.19 -7.06 11.31
C PHE A 230 -2.46 -7.97 10.09
N LYS A 231 -3.46 -8.85 10.15
CA LYS A 231 -3.79 -9.75 9.03
C LYS A 231 -4.17 -8.99 7.76
N THR A 232 -4.93 -7.90 7.91
CA THR A 232 -5.31 -7.06 6.78
C THR A 232 -4.07 -6.42 6.16
N LEU A 233 -3.19 -5.84 6.98
CA LEU A 233 -1.98 -5.16 6.51
C LEU A 233 -0.96 -6.14 5.91
N LEU A 234 -0.82 -7.34 6.47
CA LEU A 234 -0.05 -8.42 5.87
C LEU A 234 -0.58 -8.78 4.48
N THR A 235 -1.91 -8.83 4.31
CA THR A 235 -2.51 -9.13 2.99
C THR A 235 -2.16 -8.05 1.98
N VAL A 236 -2.17 -6.78 2.38
CA VAL A 236 -1.75 -5.65 1.53
C VAL A 236 -0.28 -5.80 1.12
N CYS A 237 0.62 -6.13 2.05
CA CYS A 237 2.04 -6.29 1.73
C CYS A 237 2.33 -7.52 0.84
N VAL A 238 1.56 -8.61 0.99
CA VAL A 238 1.62 -9.76 0.07
C VAL A 238 1.14 -9.36 -1.32
N ALA A 239 0.01 -8.64 -1.41
CA ALA A 239 -0.50 -8.15 -2.69
C ALA A 239 0.51 -7.24 -3.40
N PHE A 240 1.13 -6.32 -2.67
CA PHE A 240 2.25 -5.50 -3.17
C PHE A 240 3.38 -6.38 -3.73
N THR A 241 3.87 -7.33 -2.94
CA THR A 241 4.99 -8.20 -3.36
C THR A 241 4.65 -8.94 -4.64
N VAL A 242 3.46 -9.55 -4.72
CA VAL A 242 2.99 -10.28 -5.91
C VAL A 242 2.86 -9.36 -7.14
N CYS A 243 2.33 -8.15 -6.96
CA CYS A 243 2.15 -7.19 -8.06
C CYS A 243 3.49 -6.66 -8.59
N TRP A 244 4.49 -6.51 -7.72
CA TRP A 244 5.77 -5.92 -8.08
C TRP A 244 6.80 -6.93 -8.57
N THR A 245 6.80 -8.16 -8.03
CA THR A 245 7.82 -9.19 -8.33
C THR A 245 8.08 -9.37 -9.83
N PRO A 246 7.06 -9.57 -10.70
CA PRO A 246 7.33 -9.89 -12.10
C PRO A 246 8.11 -8.78 -12.82
N ASN A 247 7.75 -7.52 -12.55
CA ASN A 247 8.39 -6.37 -13.19
C ASN A 247 9.80 -6.11 -12.63
N GLU A 248 9.97 -6.27 -11.32
CA GLU A 248 11.26 -6.07 -10.66
C GLU A 248 12.28 -7.13 -11.06
N VAL A 249 11.85 -8.37 -11.30
CA VAL A 249 12.71 -9.42 -11.86
C VAL A 249 13.18 -9.06 -13.27
N ILE A 250 12.26 -8.62 -14.15
CA ILE A 250 12.62 -8.18 -15.51
C ILE A 250 13.58 -6.99 -15.48
N PHE A 251 13.29 -6.00 -14.62
CA PHE A 251 14.16 -4.84 -14.43
C PHE A 251 15.55 -5.23 -13.94
N PHE A 252 15.64 -6.14 -12.98
CA PHE A 252 16.92 -6.63 -12.47
C PHE A 252 17.72 -7.36 -13.57
N LEU A 253 17.09 -8.27 -14.30
CA LEU A 253 17.73 -9.00 -15.41
C LEU A 253 18.24 -8.06 -16.51
N PHE A 254 17.42 -7.08 -16.91
CA PHE A 254 17.82 -6.04 -17.86
C PHE A 254 19.09 -5.31 -17.41
N ASN A 255 19.15 -4.92 -16.13
CA ASN A 255 20.33 -4.24 -15.58
C ASN A 255 21.55 -5.16 -15.39
N LEU A 256 21.38 -6.48 -15.41
CA LEU A 256 22.48 -7.43 -15.47
C LEU A 256 23.00 -7.66 -16.91
N GLY A 257 22.37 -7.05 -17.92
CA GLY A 257 22.77 -7.18 -19.33
C GLY A 257 22.04 -8.30 -20.06
N VAL A 258 20.98 -8.87 -19.50
CA VAL A 258 20.10 -9.81 -20.21
C VAL A 258 19.25 -9.02 -21.21
N GLU A 259 19.19 -9.49 -22.45
CA GLU A 259 18.32 -8.91 -23.47
C GLU A 259 16.85 -9.10 -23.07
N VAL A 260 16.12 -7.99 -23.02
CA VAL A 260 14.69 -7.96 -22.65
C VAL A 260 13.89 -7.37 -23.79
N ASP A 261 12.88 -8.11 -24.23
CA ASP A 261 11.89 -7.60 -25.16
C ASP A 261 10.79 -6.83 -24.40
N PHE A 262 10.90 -5.49 -24.45
CA PHE A 262 9.92 -4.56 -23.87
C PHE A 262 8.59 -4.50 -24.63
N THR A 263 8.43 -5.26 -25.71
CA THR A 263 7.15 -5.44 -26.41
C THR A 263 6.50 -6.78 -26.13
N SER A 264 7.20 -7.69 -25.46
CA SER A 264 6.69 -9.03 -25.16
C SER A 264 5.44 -9.00 -24.27
N PHE A 265 4.56 -9.99 -24.48
CA PHE A 265 3.39 -10.23 -23.61
C PHE A 265 3.77 -10.32 -22.13
N VAL A 266 4.93 -10.94 -21.81
CA VAL A 266 5.43 -11.09 -20.45
C VAL A 266 5.70 -9.73 -19.80
N TYR A 267 6.36 -8.81 -20.51
CA TYR A 267 6.61 -7.46 -20.02
C TYR A 267 5.32 -6.63 -19.90
N ILE A 268 4.41 -6.75 -20.87
CA ILE A 268 3.11 -6.06 -20.81
C ILE A 268 2.32 -6.50 -19.57
N VAL A 269 2.27 -7.81 -19.30
CA VAL A 269 1.62 -8.37 -18.11
C VAL A 269 2.33 -7.92 -16.83
N SER A 270 3.67 -7.86 -16.80
CA SER A 270 4.38 -7.38 -15.60
C SER A 270 4.06 -5.92 -15.27
N VAL A 271 3.98 -5.06 -16.29
CA VAL A 271 3.57 -3.66 -16.13
C VAL A 271 2.12 -3.56 -15.66
N ALA A 272 1.23 -4.42 -16.18
CA ALA A 272 -0.16 -4.48 -15.75
C ALA A 272 -0.31 -4.87 -14.26
N PHE A 273 0.52 -5.79 -13.77
CA PHE A 273 0.56 -6.17 -12.35
C PHE A 273 1.00 -4.99 -11.47
N VAL A 274 2.07 -4.28 -11.85
CA VAL A 274 2.52 -3.08 -11.12
C VAL A 274 1.43 -2.01 -11.08
N ALA A 275 0.77 -1.74 -12.21
CA ALA A 275 -0.32 -0.77 -12.26
C ALA A 275 -1.48 -1.18 -11.34
N SER A 276 -1.83 -2.47 -11.29
CA SER A 276 -2.93 -2.98 -10.45
C SER A 276 -2.71 -2.72 -8.96
N ASN A 277 -1.45 -2.65 -8.50
CA ASN A 277 -1.15 -2.34 -7.10
C ASN A 277 -1.78 -1.03 -6.64
N SER A 278 -1.92 -0.03 -7.52
CA SER A 278 -2.50 1.28 -7.16
C SER A 278 -4.01 1.21 -6.88
N CYS A 279 -4.72 0.17 -7.34
CA CYS A 279 -6.17 0.07 -7.16
C CYS A 279 -6.63 -1.09 -6.28
N LEU A 280 -5.73 -1.99 -5.84
CA LEU A 280 -6.09 -3.16 -5.04
C LEU A 280 -6.41 -2.84 -3.58
N ASN A 281 -5.76 -1.83 -3.00
CA ASN A 281 -5.87 -1.49 -1.57
C ASN A 281 -7.32 -1.27 -1.10
N PRO A 282 -8.17 -0.48 -1.78
CA PRO A 282 -9.58 -0.32 -1.44
C PRO A 282 -10.36 -1.64 -1.36
N PHE A 283 -10.14 -2.57 -2.29
CA PHE A 283 -10.81 -3.88 -2.27
C PHE A 283 -10.36 -4.73 -1.08
N LEU A 284 -9.06 -4.73 -0.78
CA LEU A 284 -8.52 -5.43 0.39
C LEU A 284 -9.10 -4.87 1.69
N TYR A 285 -9.25 -3.54 1.79
CA TYR A 285 -9.90 -2.91 2.93
C TYR A 285 -11.39 -3.24 3.00
N ALA A 286 -12.11 -3.16 1.89
CA ALA A 286 -13.54 -3.49 1.83
C ALA A 286 -13.82 -4.95 2.21
N ILE A 287 -12.96 -5.90 1.82
CA ILE A 287 -13.17 -7.33 2.10
C ILE A 287 -12.71 -7.69 3.53
N LYS A 288 -11.50 -7.29 3.91
CA LYS A 288 -10.83 -7.80 5.12
C LYS A 288 -10.87 -6.82 6.29
N TYR A 289 -10.89 -5.51 6.05
CA TYR A 289 -10.78 -4.52 7.12
C TYR A 289 -12.14 -4.22 7.77
N LYS A 290 -12.43 -4.89 8.89
CA LYS A 290 -13.71 -4.76 9.62
C LYS A 290 -14.03 -3.30 10.00
N GLN A 291 -13.04 -2.53 10.47
CA GLN A 291 -13.26 -1.14 10.87
C GLN A 291 -13.64 -0.26 9.68
N PHE A 292 -13.00 -0.47 8.52
CA PHE A 292 -13.35 0.22 7.28
C PHE A 292 -14.76 -0.10 6.83
N ARG A 293 -15.18 -1.37 6.83
CA ARG A 293 -16.57 -1.74 6.52
C ARG A 293 -17.57 -1.11 7.47
N LYS A 294 -17.26 -1.06 8.77
CA LYS A 294 -18.08 -0.37 9.78
C LYS A 294 -18.23 1.11 9.43
N ALA A 295 -17.12 1.75 9.09
CA ALA A 295 -17.06 3.18 8.74
C ALA A 295 -17.82 3.48 7.44
N LEU A 296 -17.68 2.62 6.43
CA LEU A 296 -18.42 2.74 5.17
C LEU A 296 -19.94 2.64 5.40
N LYS A 297 -20.41 1.72 6.25
CA LYS A 297 -21.83 1.64 6.62
C LYS A 297 -22.31 2.91 7.34
N THR A 298 -21.50 3.44 8.27
CA THR A 298 -21.80 4.70 8.96
C THR A 298 -21.88 5.88 8.00
N LEU A 299 -20.97 5.95 7.02
CA LEU A 299 -20.95 7.01 6.00
C LEU A 299 -22.20 6.94 5.10
N LEU A 300 -22.67 5.73 4.77
CA LEU A 300 -23.85 5.49 3.94
C LEU A 300 -25.18 5.62 4.70
N GLY A 301 -25.18 6.20 5.91
CA GLY A 301 -26.41 6.48 6.66
C GLY A 301 -27.07 5.26 7.31
N ARG A 302 -26.48 4.06 7.22
CA ARG A 302 -26.85 2.94 8.10
C ARG A 302 -26.22 3.22 9.46
N GLN A 303 -26.94 3.96 10.31
CA GLN A 303 -26.68 3.96 11.75
C GLN A 303 -26.57 2.50 12.19
N ILE A 304 -25.39 2.10 12.63
CA ILE A 304 -25.25 0.87 13.40
C ILE A 304 -25.85 1.23 14.74
N THR A 305 -27.14 0.94 14.91
CA THR A 305 -27.73 0.85 16.24
C THR A 305 -26.83 -0.07 17.04
N ILE A 306 -26.34 0.42 18.19
CA ILE A 306 -25.51 -0.33 19.14
C ILE A 306 -26.39 -1.38 19.86
N ALA A 307 -27.32 -2.02 19.12
CA ALA A 307 -28.32 -2.94 19.64
C ALA A 307 -27.92 -4.41 19.44
N ASP A 308 -26.92 -4.72 18.60
CA ASP A 308 -26.48 -6.10 18.36
C ASP A 308 -25.55 -6.67 19.46
N ASP A 309 -25.19 -5.88 20.48
CA ASP A 309 -24.34 -6.32 21.62
C ASP A 309 -25.10 -6.33 22.97
N LEU A 310 -26.41 -6.04 23.00
CA LEU A 310 -27.20 -6.15 24.23
C LEU A 310 -27.89 -7.53 24.27
N PRO A 311 -27.65 -8.35 25.31
CA PRO A 311 -28.40 -9.58 25.50
C PRO A 311 -29.90 -9.26 25.63
N PRO A 312 -30.80 -10.15 25.17
CA PRO A 312 -32.23 -9.94 25.28
C PRO A 312 -32.60 -9.70 26.76
N PRO A 313 -33.54 -8.76 27.04
CA PRO A 313 -33.97 -8.52 28.40
C PRO A 313 -34.49 -9.83 29.00
N THR A 314 -33.87 -10.24 30.11
CA THR A 314 -34.33 -11.38 30.90
C THR A 314 -35.73 -11.04 31.40
N VAL A 315 -36.74 -11.70 30.81
CA VAL A 315 -38.11 -11.68 31.31
C VAL A 315 -38.09 -12.39 32.67
N SER A 316 -38.17 -11.58 33.72
CA SER A 316 -38.48 -12.04 35.07
C SER A 316 -39.92 -12.58 35.07
N THR A 317 -40.07 -13.89 34.85
CA THR A 317 -41.32 -14.58 35.19
C THR A 317 -41.36 -14.74 36.70
N GLY A 318 -41.98 -13.76 37.37
CA GLY A 318 -42.38 -13.91 38.76
C GLY A 318 -43.43 -15.02 38.86
N HIS A 319 -43.04 -16.14 39.44
CA HIS A 319 -43.97 -17.12 39.97
C HIS A 319 -44.25 -16.76 41.44
N ALA A 320 -45.47 -16.29 41.67
CA ALA A 320 -46.19 -16.53 42.91
C ALA A 320 -46.82 -17.92 42.85
#